data_AF-A0AAU7Z449-F1
#
_entry.id   AF-A0AAU7Z449-F1
#
_cell.length_a   1.000
_cell.length_b   1.000
_cell.length_c   1.000
_cell.angle_alpha   90.00
_cell.angle_beta   90.00
_cell.angle_gamma   90.00
#
_symmetry.space_group_name_H-M   'P 1'
#
loop_
_entity.id
_entity.type
_entity.pdbx_description
1 polymer ?
#
loop_
_entity_poly.entity_id
_entity_poly.type
_entity_poly.pdbx_seq_one_letter_code
_entity_poly.pdbx_strand_id
1 'polypeptide(L)'
;MRPNACLLTPLAVFFAISTLTARADTFSYTFSEGHLGHDAFTYTSPTQILTTTTFTPTTCTVQASQACSTVSFDIAGSASSLIIDVAAGGADSFNGLPASFFTNIGVNTAFSPNTITLTVTDIPSGVPEPSSLLLLGTGVLGLAGAACRKFLAA
;
A
#
# COMPACT_ATOMS: atom_id res chain seq x y z
N MET A 1 13.99 28.49 -56.59
CA MET A 1 14.15 28.62 -55.13
C MET A 1 13.26 27.58 -54.47
N ARG A 2 13.86 26.56 -53.84
CA ARG A 2 13.14 25.45 -53.21
C ARG A 2 13.00 25.73 -51.70
N PRO A 3 11.82 25.58 -51.09
CA PRO A 3 11.69 25.68 -49.65
C PRO A 3 12.25 24.41 -49.00
N ASN A 4 13.17 24.59 -48.05
CA ASN A 4 13.77 23.50 -47.30
C ASN A 4 12.73 22.88 -46.37
N ALA A 5 12.55 21.57 -46.50
CA ALA A 5 11.69 20.74 -45.68
C ALA A 5 12.13 20.86 -44.21
N CYS A 6 11.25 21.42 -43.39
CA CYS A 6 11.35 21.37 -41.94
C CYS A 6 11.24 19.90 -41.52
N LEU A 7 12.38 19.31 -41.19
CA LEU A 7 12.58 17.91 -40.83
C LEU A 7 11.99 17.65 -39.43
N LEU A 8 10.67 17.59 -39.35
CA LEU A 8 9.93 17.24 -38.14
C LEU A 8 9.75 15.73 -38.06
N THR A 9 10.70 15.03 -37.43
CA THR A 9 10.56 13.79 -36.61
C THR A 9 11.95 13.16 -36.45
N PRO A 10 12.39 12.74 -35.23
CA PRO A 10 11.58 12.01 -34.26
C PRO A 10 11.86 12.44 -32.80
N LEU A 11 11.20 13.47 -32.29
CA LEU A 11 11.15 13.73 -30.83
C LEU A 11 10.01 12.92 -30.16
N ALA A 12 9.68 11.75 -30.70
CA ALA A 12 8.64 10.86 -30.18
C ALA A 12 9.23 9.63 -29.44
N VAL A 13 10.55 9.41 -29.53
CA VAL A 13 11.20 8.19 -28.97
C VAL A 13 11.74 8.40 -27.55
N PHE A 14 11.94 9.63 -27.10
CA PHE A 14 12.46 9.89 -25.74
C PHE A 14 11.39 9.88 -24.63
N PHE A 15 10.10 9.76 -24.97
CA PHE A 15 9.02 9.69 -23.98
C PHE A 15 8.68 8.25 -23.54
N ALA A 16 9.57 7.29 -23.79
CA ALA A 16 9.32 5.87 -23.51
C ALA A 16 9.98 5.32 -22.23
N ILE A 17 10.76 6.11 -21.46
CA ILE A 17 11.55 5.55 -20.33
C ILE A 17 11.41 6.34 -19.03
N SER A 18 10.44 7.25 -18.93
CA SER A 18 10.03 7.77 -17.62
C SER A 18 9.06 6.80 -16.96
N THR A 19 9.49 5.55 -16.72
CA THR A 19 8.85 4.70 -15.72
C THR A 19 9.13 5.34 -14.37
N LEU A 20 8.37 6.38 -14.05
CA LEU A 20 8.19 6.82 -12.67
C LEU A 20 7.79 5.55 -11.92
N THR A 21 8.71 5.03 -11.11
CA THR A 21 8.44 3.96 -10.18
C THR A 21 7.35 4.48 -9.27
N ALA A 22 6.10 4.13 -9.60
CA ALA A 22 4.98 4.30 -8.71
C ALA A 22 5.39 3.68 -7.38
N ARG A 23 5.45 4.50 -6.33
CA ARG A 23 5.68 3.99 -4.98
C ARG A 23 4.57 2.99 -4.72
N ALA A 24 4.94 1.77 -4.35
CA ALA A 24 3.98 0.78 -3.91
C ALA A 24 3.23 1.35 -2.70
N ASP A 25 1.94 1.52 -2.88
CA ASP A 25 1.01 1.81 -1.81
C ASP A 25 0.99 0.64 -0.83
N THR A 26 0.91 0.94 0.46
CA THR A 26 1.01 -0.07 1.52
C THR A 26 -0.29 -0.14 2.31
N PHE A 27 -0.75 -1.34 2.61
CA PHE A 27 -1.84 -1.61 3.53
C PHE A 27 -1.26 -1.79 4.94
N SER A 28 -1.70 -0.96 5.87
CA SER A 28 -1.39 -1.11 7.29
C SER A 28 -2.50 -1.89 7.97
N TYR A 29 -2.16 -2.97 8.66
CA TYR A 29 -3.04 -3.80 9.47
C TYR A 29 -2.65 -3.60 10.93
N THR A 30 -3.50 -2.88 11.67
CA THR A 30 -3.31 -2.70 13.10
C THR A 30 -4.32 -3.55 13.84
N PHE A 31 -3.81 -4.48 14.64
CA PHE A 31 -4.58 -5.29 15.56
C PHE A 31 -4.44 -4.71 16.97
N SER A 32 -5.55 -4.33 17.58
CA SER A 32 -5.57 -3.87 18.97
C SER A 32 -6.56 -4.68 19.80
N GLU A 33 -6.11 -5.05 21.00
CA GLU A 33 -6.87 -5.69 22.08
C GLU A 33 -7.39 -7.11 21.75
N GLY A 34 -6.50 -8.10 21.80
CA GLY A 34 -6.86 -9.52 21.75
C GLY A 34 -7.67 -10.02 22.97
N HIS A 35 -7.94 -11.33 23.01
CA HIS A 35 -8.60 -11.98 24.15
C HIS A 35 -7.77 -11.69 25.43
N LEU A 36 -8.39 -11.06 26.43
CA LEU A 36 -7.74 -10.58 27.68
C LEU A 36 -6.94 -9.26 27.57
N GLY A 37 -7.00 -8.52 26.46
CA GLY A 37 -6.51 -7.13 26.38
C GLY A 37 -4.99 -6.97 26.32
N HIS A 38 -4.24 -8.01 25.94
CA HIS A 38 -2.78 -7.99 25.98
C HIS A 38 -2.07 -8.15 24.63
N ASP A 39 -2.82 -8.42 23.56
CA ASP A 39 -2.23 -8.73 22.26
C ASP A 39 -2.47 -7.57 21.29
N ALA A 40 -1.38 -7.04 20.75
CA ALA A 40 -1.39 -5.98 19.76
C ALA A 40 -0.23 -6.15 18.78
N PHE A 41 -0.50 -5.94 17.49
CA PHE A 41 0.53 -5.94 16.47
C PHE A 41 0.19 -5.01 15.32
N THR A 42 1.23 -4.58 14.62
CA THR A 42 1.09 -3.82 13.38
C THR A 42 1.86 -4.54 12.28
N TYR A 43 1.21 -4.71 11.14
CA TYR A 43 1.80 -5.28 9.94
C TYR A 43 1.55 -4.38 8.75
N THR A 44 2.56 -4.20 7.91
CA THR A 44 2.46 -3.42 6.68
C THR A 44 2.74 -4.33 5.49
N SER A 45 1.78 -4.39 4.56
CA SER A 45 1.88 -5.20 3.35
C SER A 45 1.82 -4.30 2.11
N PRO A 46 2.53 -4.62 1.02
CA PRO A 46 2.35 -3.95 -0.26
C PRO A 46 1.05 -4.34 -0.98
N THR A 47 0.33 -5.36 -0.49
CA THR A 47 -0.90 -5.87 -1.10
C THR A 47 -1.97 -6.20 -0.06
N GLN A 48 -3.24 -6.15 -0.48
CA GLN A 48 -4.32 -6.58 0.39
C GLN A 48 -4.25 -8.09 0.65
N ILE A 49 -4.46 -8.50 1.90
CA ILE A 49 -4.44 -9.90 2.31
C ILE A 49 -5.80 -10.51 2.00
N LEU A 50 -5.84 -11.34 0.95
CA LEU A 50 -7.07 -12.00 0.47
C LEU A 50 -7.01 -13.53 0.59
N THR A 51 -5.87 -14.07 0.99
CA THR A 51 -5.61 -15.50 1.12
C THR A 51 -4.82 -15.78 2.39
N THR A 52 -4.70 -17.05 2.73
CA THR A 52 -3.92 -17.49 3.88
C THR A 52 -2.47 -17.03 3.75
N THR A 53 -2.02 -16.17 4.67
CA THR A 53 -0.68 -15.58 4.64
C THR A 53 -0.06 -15.65 6.03
N THR A 54 1.19 -16.09 6.09
CA THR A 54 1.98 -16.12 7.33
C THR A 54 3.19 -15.21 7.18
N PHE A 55 3.45 -14.39 8.19
CA PHE A 55 4.53 -13.42 8.17
C PHE A 55 5.05 -13.19 9.59
N THR A 56 6.23 -12.57 9.68
CA THR A 56 6.80 -12.09 10.93
C THR A 56 6.51 -10.59 11.04
N PRO A 57 5.66 -10.16 11.98
CA PRO A 57 5.34 -8.74 12.15
C PRO A 57 6.56 -7.94 12.61
N THR A 58 6.65 -6.68 12.17
CA THR A 58 7.73 -5.77 12.54
C THR A 58 7.65 -5.38 14.02
N THR A 59 6.42 -5.24 14.52
CA THR A 59 6.11 -4.93 15.91
C THR A 59 4.95 -5.81 16.35
N CYS A 60 5.18 -6.68 17.31
CA CYS A 60 4.14 -7.53 17.88
C CYS A 60 4.45 -7.79 19.35
N THR A 61 3.46 -7.49 20.19
CA THR A 61 3.51 -7.67 21.63
C THR A 61 2.29 -8.46 22.05
N VAL A 62 2.53 -9.59 22.69
CA VAL A 62 1.50 -10.46 23.28
C VAL A 62 1.76 -10.61 24.76
N GLN A 63 0.68 -10.80 25.54
CA GLN A 63 0.75 -11.08 26.99
C GLN A 63 1.74 -10.17 27.76
N ALA A 64 1.61 -8.86 27.58
CA ALA A 64 2.33 -7.81 28.33
C ALA A 64 3.86 -7.71 28.16
N SER A 65 4.51 -8.43 27.22
CA SER A 65 5.87 -8.11 26.72
C SER A 65 6.50 -9.18 25.81
N GLN A 66 5.80 -10.28 25.49
CA GLN A 66 6.42 -11.30 24.68
C GLN A 66 6.40 -10.91 23.20
N ALA A 67 7.53 -11.14 22.53
CA ALA A 67 7.62 -10.95 21.09
C ALA A 67 6.92 -12.11 20.38
N CYS A 68 6.15 -11.79 19.35
CA CYS A 68 5.56 -12.81 18.48
C CYS A 68 6.62 -13.32 17.50
N SER A 69 6.59 -14.62 17.21
CA SER A 69 7.42 -15.24 16.19
C SER A 69 6.78 -15.12 14.82
N THR A 70 5.51 -15.50 14.73
CA THR A 70 4.75 -15.54 13.47
C THR A 70 3.31 -15.11 13.70
N VAL A 71 2.74 -14.46 12.70
CA VAL A 71 1.30 -14.18 12.62
C VAL A 71 0.81 -14.79 11.33
N SER A 72 -0.28 -15.54 11.42
CA SER A 72 -0.93 -16.18 10.28
C SER A 72 -2.37 -15.69 10.17
N PHE A 73 -2.69 -15.08 9.05
CA PHE A 73 -4.08 -14.89 8.63
C PHE A 73 -4.48 -16.12 7.85
N ASP A 74 -5.47 -16.87 8.32
CA ASP A 74 -6.07 -17.97 7.58
C ASP A 74 -7.44 -17.56 7.07
N ILE A 75 -7.53 -17.27 5.77
CA ILE A 75 -8.77 -16.79 5.13
C ILE A 75 -9.39 -17.97 4.39
N ALA A 76 -10.01 -18.87 5.13
CA ALA A 76 -10.64 -20.07 4.61
C ALA A 76 -12.16 -19.90 4.44
N GLY A 77 -12.59 -19.29 3.33
CA GLY A 77 -14.00 -19.29 2.90
C GLY A 77 -14.99 -18.78 3.97
N SER A 78 -15.79 -19.68 4.56
CA SER A 78 -16.85 -19.33 5.52
C SER A 78 -16.38 -19.13 6.96
N ALA A 79 -15.15 -19.50 7.30
CA ALA A 79 -14.59 -19.31 8.63
C ALA A 79 -13.11 -18.97 8.52
N SER A 80 -12.77 -17.73 8.84
CA SER A 80 -11.40 -17.27 8.87
C SER A 80 -10.85 -17.36 10.29
N SER A 81 -9.53 -17.52 10.39
CA SER A 81 -8.82 -17.55 11.65
C SER A 81 -7.63 -16.60 11.64
N LEU A 82 -7.31 -16.04 12.79
CA LEU A 82 -6.07 -15.33 13.04
C LEU A 82 -5.28 -16.11 14.07
N ILE A 83 -4.05 -16.49 13.74
CA ILE A 83 -3.16 -17.24 14.62
C ILE A 83 -1.95 -16.36 14.91
N ILE A 84 -1.62 -16.22 16.18
CA ILE A 84 -0.46 -15.46 16.67
C ILE A 84 0.42 -16.44 17.44
N ASP A 85 1.57 -16.79 16.88
CA ASP A 85 2.57 -17.61 17.55
C ASP A 85 3.51 -16.72 18.37
N VAL A 86 3.68 -17.10 19.62
CA VAL A 86 4.53 -16.42 20.59
C VAL A 86 5.90 -17.10 20.62
N ALA A 87 6.98 -16.32 20.60
CA ALA A 87 8.34 -16.86 20.55
C ALA A 87 8.69 -17.79 21.72
N ALA A 88 7.96 -17.70 22.84
CA ALA A 88 8.12 -18.56 24.02
C ALA A 88 7.41 -19.93 23.91
N GLY A 89 6.84 -20.28 22.75
CA GLY A 89 6.23 -21.60 22.51
C GLY A 89 4.73 -21.70 22.81
N GLY A 90 4.02 -20.57 22.82
CA GLY A 90 2.55 -20.51 22.88
C GLY A 90 1.96 -20.04 21.55
N ALA A 91 0.69 -20.32 21.32
CA ALA A 91 -0.05 -19.79 20.17
C ALA A 91 -1.45 -19.36 20.60
N ASP A 92 -1.83 -18.14 20.26
CA ASP A 92 -3.18 -17.63 20.44
C ASP A 92 -3.91 -17.74 19.10
N SER A 93 -5.10 -18.36 19.11
CA SER A 93 -5.90 -18.54 17.90
C SER A 93 -7.30 -17.96 18.05
N PHE A 94 -7.65 -17.08 17.12
CA PHE A 94 -8.96 -16.47 16.99
C PHE A 94 -9.67 -17.13 15.83
N ASN A 95 -10.56 -18.07 16.13
CA ASN A 95 -11.28 -18.84 15.11
C ASN A 95 -12.70 -18.31 14.90
N GLY A 96 -13.25 -18.52 13.71
CA GLY A 96 -14.62 -18.12 13.39
C GLY A 96 -14.79 -16.63 13.15
N LEU A 97 -13.73 -15.94 12.75
CA LEU A 97 -13.81 -14.58 12.27
C LEU A 97 -14.55 -14.56 10.91
N PRO A 98 -15.48 -13.63 10.69
CA PRO A 98 -16.11 -13.49 9.38
C PRO A 98 -15.05 -13.07 8.36
N ALA A 99 -15.10 -13.59 7.13
CA ALA A 99 -14.12 -13.24 6.09
C ALA A 99 -14.03 -11.72 5.83
N SER A 100 -15.15 -11.00 6.00
CA SER A 100 -15.21 -9.54 5.90
C SER A 100 -14.29 -8.82 6.88
N PHE A 101 -13.95 -9.45 8.01
CA PHE A 101 -13.04 -8.90 9.01
C PHE A 101 -11.68 -8.56 8.37
N PHE A 102 -11.18 -9.39 7.46
CA PHE A 102 -9.87 -9.22 6.81
C PHE A 102 -9.94 -8.41 5.51
N THR A 103 -11.08 -8.42 4.82
CA THR A 103 -11.21 -7.82 3.49
C THR A 103 -11.83 -6.43 3.50
N ASN A 104 -12.53 -6.02 4.57
CA ASN A 104 -13.18 -4.71 4.64
C ASN A 104 -12.17 -3.63 5.08
N ILE A 105 -12.08 -2.56 4.31
CA ILE A 105 -11.25 -1.42 4.66
C ILE A 105 -11.96 -0.57 5.69
N GLY A 106 -11.29 -0.34 6.83
CA GLY A 106 -11.83 0.43 7.94
C GLY A 106 -11.54 -0.26 9.25
N VAL A 107 -12.40 0.00 10.24
CA VAL A 107 -12.33 -0.57 11.59
C VAL A 107 -13.30 -1.73 11.68
N ASN A 108 -12.79 -2.95 11.79
CA ASN A 108 -13.61 -4.15 12.00
C ASN A 108 -13.47 -4.59 13.45
N THR A 109 -14.60 -4.74 14.15
CA THR A 109 -14.64 -5.27 15.51
C THR A 109 -15.26 -6.66 15.52
N ALA A 110 -14.56 -7.62 16.11
CA ALA A 110 -15.08 -8.97 16.32
C ALA A 110 -14.98 -9.36 17.80
N PHE A 111 -16.06 -9.99 18.29
CA PHE A 111 -16.26 -10.49 19.65
C PHE A 111 -16.55 -9.42 20.73
N SER A 112 -17.33 -9.83 21.72
CA SER A 112 -17.66 -9.09 22.95
C SER A 112 -17.66 -10.12 24.09
N PRO A 113 -17.06 -9.84 25.28
CA PRO A 113 -16.53 -8.57 25.76
C PRO A 113 -15.13 -8.19 25.23
N ASN A 114 -14.43 -9.12 24.59
CA ASN A 114 -13.08 -8.90 24.07
C ASN A 114 -13.19 -8.36 22.65
N THR A 115 -12.89 -7.09 22.45
CA THR A 115 -13.09 -6.42 21.15
C THR A 115 -11.82 -6.48 20.34
N ILE A 116 -11.80 -7.36 19.34
CA ILE A 116 -10.69 -7.41 18.40
C ILE A 116 -10.89 -6.33 17.35
N THR A 117 -9.98 -5.35 17.28
CA THR A 117 -10.07 -4.28 16.30
C THR A 117 -9.00 -4.44 15.22
N LEU A 118 -9.42 -4.62 13.97
CA LEU A 118 -8.53 -4.52 12.81
C LEU A 118 -8.78 -3.21 12.09
N THR A 119 -7.76 -2.35 12.03
CA THR A 119 -7.82 -1.10 11.26
C THR A 119 -6.98 -1.22 10.00
N VAL A 120 -7.58 -0.94 8.84
CA VAL A 120 -6.92 -0.81 7.54
C VAL A 120 -6.97 0.66 7.12
N THR A 121 -5.85 1.39 7.25
CA THR A 121 -5.83 2.87 7.12
C THR A 121 -5.30 3.42 5.81
N ASP A 122 -4.47 2.67 5.09
CA ASP A 122 -3.80 3.17 3.89
C ASP A 122 -4.30 2.41 2.66
N ILE A 123 -5.00 3.15 1.80
CA ILE A 123 -5.39 2.72 0.46
C ILE A 123 -4.56 3.53 -0.53
N PRO A 124 -4.02 2.89 -1.59
CA PRO A 124 -3.47 3.60 -2.71
C PRO A 124 -4.25 4.85 -3.12
N SER A 125 -3.61 6.02 -3.07
CA SER A 125 -4.08 7.15 -3.87
C SER A 125 -3.67 6.85 -5.31
N GLY A 126 -4.56 6.17 -6.06
CA GLY A 126 -4.31 5.71 -7.43
C GLY A 126 -4.08 6.82 -8.47
N VAL A 127 -3.86 8.07 -8.05
CA VAL A 127 -3.71 9.23 -8.92
C VAL A 127 -2.50 10.04 -8.46
N PRO A 128 -1.40 10.06 -9.23
CA PRO A 128 -0.39 11.11 -9.10
C PRO A 128 -1.13 12.44 -9.24
N GLU A 129 -1.03 13.32 -8.25
CA GLU A 129 -1.81 14.57 -8.24
C GLU A 129 -1.70 15.27 -9.60
N PRO A 130 -2.82 15.53 -10.31
CA PRO A 130 -2.80 16.04 -11.68
C PRO A 130 -2.04 17.37 -11.79
N SER A 131 -1.93 18.10 -10.69
CA SER A 131 -1.13 19.31 -10.53
C SER A 131 0.36 19.10 -10.84
N SER A 132 0.95 17.97 -10.44
CA SER A 132 2.37 17.68 -10.67
C SER A 132 2.66 17.38 -12.13
N LEU A 133 1.73 16.69 -12.81
CA LEU A 133 1.81 16.38 -14.24
C LEU A 133 1.63 17.63 -15.10
N LEU A 134 0.69 18.51 -14.70
CA LEU A 134 0.41 19.75 -15.43
C LEU A 134 1.52 20.79 -15.21
N LEU A 135 2.09 20.89 -14.00
CA LEU A 135 3.21 21.79 -13.71
C LEU A 135 4.50 21.33 -14.43
N LEU A 136 4.77 20.03 -14.47
CA LEU A 136 5.94 19.49 -15.16
C LEU A 136 5.76 19.55 -16.69
N GLY A 137 4.56 19.24 -17.20
CA GLY A 137 4.24 19.28 -18.62
C GLY A 137 4.27 20.70 -19.19
N THR A 138 3.69 21.68 -18.51
CA THR A 138 3.66 23.08 -18.98
C THR A 138 5.01 23.77 -18.82
N GLY A 139 5.78 23.46 -17.78
CA GLY A 139 7.10 24.06 -17.55
C GLY A 139 8.11 23.71 -18.64
N VAL A 140 8.22 22.43 -19.01
CA VAL A 140 9.20 21.97 -20.01
C VAL A 140 8.80 22.40 -21.43
N LEU A 141 7.51 22.29 -21.78
CA LEU A 141 7.00 22.74 -23.08
C LEU A 141 7.07 24.27 -23.24
N GLY A 142 6.78 25.03 -22.17
CA GLY A 142 6.91 26.48 -22.16
C GLY A 142 8.35 26.94 -22.38
N LEU A 143 9.32 26.25 -21.76
CA LEU A 143 10.74 26.58 -21.89
C LEU A 143 11.30 26.24 -23.28
N ALA A 144 10.90 25.10 -23.86
CA ALA A 144 11.22 24.75 -25.25
C ALA A 144 10.62 25.76 -26.25
N GLY A 145 9.36 26.17 -26.04
CA GLY A 145 8.70 27.17 -26.87
C GLY A 145 9.33 28.57 -26.77
N ALA A 146 9.85 28.95 -25.60
CA ALA A 146 10.58 30.21 -25.41
C ALA A 146 11.95 30.20 -26.10
N ALA A 147 12.68 29.09 -26.05
CA ALA A 147 13.96 28.94 -26.73
C ALA A 147 13.83 29.08 -28.26
N CYS A 148 12.83 28.43 -28.88
CA CYS A 148 12.61 28.52 -30.32
C CYS A 148 12.34 29.95 -30.81
N ARG A 149 11.62 30.77 -30.03
CA ARG A 149 11.35 32.17 -30.42
C ARG A 149 12.61 33.03 -30.42
N LYS A 150 13.58 32.72 -29.56
CA LYS A 150 14.81 33.49 -29.41
C LYS A 150 15.83 33.19 -30.51
N PHE A 151 15.87 31.95 -31.01
CA PHE A 151 16.79 31.55 -32.07
C PHE A 151 16.29 31.85 -33.49
N LEU A 152 14.99 32.09 -33.70
CA LEU A 152 14.42 32.51 -35.00
C LEU A 152 14.40 34.03 -35.19
N ALA A 153 14.64 34.81 -34.13
CA ALA A 153 14.64 36.28 -34.17
C ALA A 153 16.06 36.88 -34.32
N ALA A 154 17.08 36.04 -34.46
CA ALA A 154 18.45 36.41 -34.79
C ALA A 154 18.78 35.94 -36.21
#